data_AF-A0A166PBL2-F1
#
_entry.id   AF-A0A166PBL2-F1
#
_cell.length_a   1.000
_cell.length_b   1.000
_cell.length_c   1.000
_cell.angle_alpha   90.00
_cell.angle_beta   90.00
_cell.angle_gamma   90.00
#
_symmetry.space_group_name_H-M   'P 1'
#
loop_
_entity.id
_entity.type
_entity.pdbx_description
1 polymer ?
#
loop_
_entity_poly.entity_id
_entity_poly.type
_entity_poly.pdbx_seq_one_letter_code
_entity_poly.pdbx_strand_id
1 'polypeptide(L)'
;MASVKLVTLAVRTAAKPISNMIKRQAKEHERFRGLCMTLAQSMHRGEIILRTKILGEPARSNVKPLSEARAIENGANALAEGFLFGVAALLILGETWRSSRSQSKRRDNIDDQLEELAEKLSELTTRVETVAGEYEGRWEEERIRNDELARILERVVEIGLRGGWSEFEDTPLQLPRIQLAPPPSHQRLDRAPDSPPGEASDSKDLPPSSDT
;
A
#
# COMPACT_ATOMS: atom_id res chain seq x y z
N MET A 1 -16.28 8.00 -2.95
CA MET A 1 -17.73 8.29 -2.93
C MET A 1 -18.15 9.51 -3.75
N ALA A 2 -17.41 10.63 -3.74
CA ALA A 2 -17.78 11.84 -4.49
C ALA A 2 -17.66 11.70 -6.03
N SER A 3 -16.62 11.04 -6.55
CA SER A 3 -16.41 10.81 -7.99
C SER A 3 -17.53 9.99 -8.63
N VAL A 4 -17.93 8.88 -7.99
CA VAL A 4 -19.06 8.05 -8.45
C VAL A 4 -20.35 8.87 -8.51
N LYS A 5 -20.62 9.71 -7.50
CA LYS A 5 -21.81 10.58 -7.48
C LYS A 5 -21.79 11.62 -8.61
N LEU A 6 -20.64 12.21 -8.91
CA LEU A 6 -20.48 13.16 -10.02
C LEU A 6 -20.65 12.50 -11.39
N VAL A 7 -20.08 11.31 -11.59
CA VAL A 7 -20.24 10.55 -12.83
C VAL A 7 -21.72 10.19 -13.03
N THR A 8 -22.38 9.69 -11.99
CA THR A 8 -23.79 9.30 -12.08
C THR A 8 -24.69 10.52 -12.34
N LEU A 9 -24.36 11.68 -11.74
CA LEU A 9 -25.07 12.93 -11.96
C LEU A 9 -24.85 13.45 -13.40
N ALA A 10 -23.62 13.42 -13.91
CA ALA A 10 -23.26 13.82 -15.26
C ALA A 10 -23.94 12.95 -16.32
N VAL A 11 -23.97 11.62 -16.13
CA VAL A 11 -24.72 10.71 -17.01
C VAL A 11 -26.20 11.05 -17.02
N ARG A 12 -26.81 11.29 -15.84
CA ARG A 12 -28.24 11.63 -15.75
C ARG A 12 -28.58 13.01 -16.33
N THR A 13 -27.69 13.99 -16.15
CA THR A 13 -27.86 15.35 -16.69
C THR A 13 -27.56 15.44 -18.18
N ALA A 14 -26.70 14.60 -18.74
CA ALA A 14 -26.43 14.56 -20.17
C ALA A 14 -27.47 13.70 -20.92
N ALA A 15 -27.79 12.49 -20.42
CA ALA A 15 -28.58 11.52 -21.17
C ALA A 15 -29.99 12.00 -21.54
N LYS A 16 -30.70 12.68 -20.63
CA LYS A 16 -32.07 13.16 -20.87
C LYS A 16 -32.16 14.34 -21.85
N PRO A 17 -31.43 15.46 -21.67
CA PRO A 17 -31.52 16.58 -22.60
C PRO A 17 -30.94 16.26 -23.98
N ILE A 18 -29.91 15.42 -24.07
CA ILE A 18 -29.27 15.08 -25.34
C ILE A 18 -30.17 14.19 -26.19
N SER A 19 -30.77 13.17 -25.58
CA SER A 19 -31.75 12.33 -26.28
C SER A 19 -32.91 13.14 -26.84
N ASN A 20 -33.38 14.14 -26.08
CA ASN A 20 -34.48 15.01 -26.51
C ASN A 20 -34.02 16.05 -27.55
N MET A 21 -32.81 16.58 -27.44
CA MET A 21 -32.28 17.60 -28.36
C MET A 21 -31.90 17.00 -29.72
N ILE A 22 -31.34 15.80 -29.75
CA ILE A 22 -31.03 15.08 -31.00
C ILE A 22 -32.32 14.69 -31.73
N LYS A 23 -33.34 14.20 -31.02
CA LYS A 23 -34.67 13.89 -31.62
C LYS A 23 -35.36 15.14 -32.18
N ARG A 24 -35.18 16.30 -31.55
CA ARG A 24 -35.76 17.58 -32.01
C ARG A 24 -34.99 18.14 -33.21
N GLN A 25 -33.65 18.16 -33.16
CA GLN A 25 -32.83 18.64 -34.27
C GLN A 25 -32.88 17.76 -35.52
N ALA A 26 -33.06 16.44 -35.37
CA ALA A 26 -33.27 15.53 -36.49
C ALA A 26 -34.57 15.82 -37.27
N LYS A 27 -35.56 16.46 -36.63
CA LYS A 27 -36.81 16.90 -37.26
C LYS A 27 -36.74 18.35 -37.76
N GLU A 28 -35.95 19.21 -37.11
CA GLU A 28 -35.92 20.65 -37.39
C GLU A 28 -34.83 21.10 -38.39
N HIS A 29 -33.71 20.37 -38.54
CA HIS A 29 -32.58 20.81 -39.38
C HIS A 29 -32.12 19.79 -40.43
N GLU A 30 -32.32 20.14 -41.70
CA GLU A 30 -31.82 19.43 -42.91
C GLU A 30 -30.30 19.15 -42.87
N ARG A 31 -29.49 20.11 -42.38
CA ARG A 31 -28.02 19.94 -42.27
C ARG A 31 -27.63 18.87 -41.26
N PHE A 32 -28.34 18.79 -40.14
CA PHE A 32 -28.12 17.78 -39.11
C PHE A 32 -28.56 16.39 -39.60
N ARG A 33 -29.66 16.35 -40.37
CA ARG A 33 -30.14 15.17 -41.09
C ARG A 33 -29.06 14.59 -42.02
N GLY A 34 -28.38 15.45 -42.78
CA GLY A 34 -27.25 15.06 -43.62
C GLY A 34 -26.06 14.52 -42.82
N LEU A 35 -25.74 15.12 -41.68
CA LEU A 35 -24.67 14.68 -40.78
C LEU A 35 -24.97 13.29 -40.15
N CYS A 36 -26.22 13.05 -39.73
CA CYS A 36 -26.67 11.73 -39.29
C CYS A 36 -26.55 10.70 -40.42
N MET A 37 -26.91 11.07 -41.65
CA MET A 37 -26.89 10.17 -42.80
C MET A 37 -25.45 9.82 -43.21
N THR A 38 -24.52 10.78 -43.19
CA THR A 38 -23.10 10.52 -43.48
C THR A 38 -22.44 9.68 -42.40
N LEU A 39 -22.77 9.89 -41.13
CA LEU A 39 -22.30 9.05 -40.02
C LEU A 39 -22.84 7.63 -40.10
N ALA A 40 -24.15 7.46 -40.32
CA ALA A 40 -24.77 6.14 -40.46
C ALA A 40 -24.19 5.36 -41.65
N GLN A 41 -23.99 6.03 -42.78
CA GLN A 41 -23.37 5.42 -43.97
C GLN A 41 -21.88 5.13 -43.77
N SER A 42 -21.13 6.01 -43.09
CA SER A 42 -19.72 5.81 -42.76
C SER A 42 -19.53 4.61 -41.85
N MET A 43 -20.35 4.49 -40.80
CA MET A 43 -20.32 3.35 -39.87
C MET A 43 -20.62 2.04 -40.59
N HIS A 44 -21.66 2.01 -41.44
CA HIS A 44 -22.01 0.81 -42.20
C HIS A 44 -20.93 0.41 -43.21
N ARG A 45 -20.31 1.39 -43.87
CA ARG A 45 -19.15 1.16 -44.76
C ARG A 45 -17.95 0.64 -43.96
N GLY A 46 -17.67 1.21 -42.79
CA GLY A 46 -16.61 0.76 -41.90
C GLY A 46 -16.81 -0.67 -41.42
N GLU A 47 -18.04 -1.03 -41.04
CA GLU A 47 -18.40 -2.39 -40.64
C GLU A 47 -18.21 -3.39 -41.79
N ILE A 48 -18.65 -3.06 -43.00
CA ILE A 48 -18.45 -3.90 -44.19
C ILE A 48 -16.96 -4.04 -44.51
N ILE A 49 -16.18 -2.95 -44.44
CA ILE A 49 -14.73 -2.99 -44.69
C ILE A 49 -14.04 -3.88 -43.64
N LEU A 50 -14.43 -3.76 -42.37
CA LEU A 50 -13.85 -4.52 -41.27
C LEU A 50 -14.19 -6.02 -41.40
N ARG A 51 -15.45 -6.37 -41.68
CA ARG A 51 -15.88 -7.76 -41.92
C ARG A 51 -15.21 -8.34 -43.15
N THR A 52 -15.13 -7.59 -44.24
CA THR A 52 -14.46 -8.03 -45.48
C THR A 52 -12.95 -8.23 -45.24
N LYS A 53 -12.28 -7.36 -44.46
CA LYS A 53 -10.84 -7.48 -44.17
C LYS A 53 -10.50 -8.59 -43.18
N ILE A 54 -11.34 -8.83 -42.17
CA ILE A 54 -11.07 -9.82 -41.12
C ILE A 54 -11.57 -11.21 -41.51
N LEU A 55 -12.75 -11.31 -42.12
CA LEU A 55 -13.42 -12.58 -42.45
C LEU A 55 -13.20 -13.03 -43.89
N GLY A 56 -12.69 -12.16 -44.78
CA GLY A 56 -12.40 -12.50 -46.19
C GLY A 56 -13.65 -12.75 -47.05
N GLU A 57 -14.85 -12.51 -46.54
CA GLU A 57 -16.09 -12.67 -47.31
C GLU A 57 -16.14 -11.67 -48.47
N PRO A 58 -16.50 -12.08 -49.70
CA PRO A 58 -16.66 -11.14 -50.80
C PRO A 58 -17.80 -10.18 -50.46
N ALA A 59 -17.56 -8.87 -50.60
CA ALA A 59 -18.50 -7.80 -50.29
C ALA A 59 -19.76 -7.87 -51.17
N ARG A 60 -20.64 -8.84 -50.91
CA ARG A 60 -21.97 -8.96 -51.50
C ARG A 60 -22.93 -8.15 -50.66
N SER A 61 -22.85 -6.83 -50.76
CA SER A 61 -23.97 -6.01 -50.34
C SER A 61 -24.10 -4.82 -51.27
N ASN A 62 -25.00 -4.98 -52.23
CA ASN A 62 -25.65 -3.85 -52.86
C ASN A 62 -26.43 -3.15 -51.72
N VAL A 63 -25.78 -2.16 -51.08
CA VAL A 63 -26.33 -1.43 -49.94
C VAL A 63 -27.53 -0.64 -50.44
N LYS A 64 -28.72 -1.23 -50.30
CA LYS A 64 -29.97 -0.54 -50.52
C LYS A 64 -29.99 0.65 -49.56
N PRO A 65 -29.97 1.91 -50.04
CA PRO A 65 -30.03 3.06 -49.14
C PRO A 65 -31.27 2.90 -48.29
N LEU A 66 -31.08 2.76 -46.97
CA LEU A 66 -32.17 2.69 -46.02
C LEU A 66 -33.05 3.93 -46.25
N SER A 67 -34.37 3.75 -46.24
CA SER A 67 -35.35 4.85 -46.24
C SER A 67 -34.83 5.98 -45.35
N GLU A 68 -34.80 7.21 -45.86
CA GLU A 68 -34.20 8.37 -45.18
C GLU A 68 -34.60 8.42 -43.70
N ALA A 69 -35.86 8.17 -43.38
CA ALA A 69 -36.38 8.13 -42.02
C ALA A 69 -35.61 7.16 -41.09
N ARG A 70 -35.34 5.93 -41.54
CA ARG A 70 -34.58 4.94 -40.75
C ARG A 70 -33.09 5.31 -40.64
N ALA A 71 -32.51 5.86 -41.69
CA ALA A 71 -31.12 6.32 -41.65
C ALA A 71 -30.94 7.46 -40.64
N ILE A 72 -31.93 8.35 -40.55
CA ILE A 72 -31.96 9.46 -39.59
C ILE A 72 -32.10 8.95 -38.16
N GLU A 73 -33.02 8.02 -37.90
CA GLU A 73 -33.20 7.44 -36.56
C GLU A 73 -31.96 6.70 -36.07
N ASN A 74 -31.36 5.86 -36.93
CA ASN A 74 -30.14 5.14 -36.59
C ASN A 74 -28.94 6.08 -36.40
N GLY A 75 -28.79 7.09 -37.27
CA GLY A 75 -27.73 8.09 -37.15
C GLY A 75 -27.86 8.94 -35.88
N ALA A 76 -29.10 9.32 -35.51
CA ALA A 76 -29.39 10.02 -34.27
C ALA A 76 -29.04 9.20 -33.03
N ASN A 77 -29.37 7.90 -33.01
CA ASN A 77 -29.05 7.02 -31.89
C ASN A 77 -27.53 6.81 -31.74
N ALA A 78 -26.83 6.60 -32.86
CA ALA A 78 -25.37 6.47 -32.88
C ALA A 78 -24.65 7.76 -32.43
N LEU A 79 -25.15 8.94 -32.81
CA LEU A 79 -24.63 10.23 -32.33
C LEU A 79 -24.83 10.42 -30.83
N ALA A 80 -26.00 10.04 -30.30
CA ALA A 80 -26.30 10.13 -28.87
C ALA A 80 -25.38 9.23 -28.06
N GLU A 81 -25.19 7.99 -28.51
CA GLU A 81 -24.31 7.02 -27.88
C GLU A 81 -22.83 7.44 -27.98
N GLY A 82 -22.39 7.90 -29.14
CA GLY A 82 -21.02 8.42 -29.34
C GLY A 82 -20.70 9.64 -28.47
N PHE A 83 -21.67 10.54 -28.27
CA PHE A 83 -21.50 11.66 -27.35
C PHE A 83 -21.31 11.19 -25.90
N LEU A 84 -22.11 10.23 -25.43
CA LEU A 84 -21.98 9.68 -24.08
C LEU A 84 -20.62 8.99 -23.88
N PHE A 85 -20.18 8.19 -24.85
CA PHE A 85 -18.85 7.59 -24.83
C PHE A 85 -17.74 8.64 -24.87
N GLY A 86 -17.90 9.71 -25.65
CA GLY A 86 -16.94 10.81 -25.69
C GLY A 86 -16.80 11.52 -24.35
N VAL A 87 -17.93 11.82 -23.68
CA VAL A 87 -17.92 12.41 -22.33
C VAL A 87 -17.30 11.46 -21.32
N ALA A 88 -17.62 10.16 -21.38
CA ALA A 88 -17.03 9.16 -20.49
C ALA A 88 -15.51 9.02 -20.70
N ALA A 89 -15.06 8.94 -21.95
CA ALA A 89 -13.65 8.86 -22.30
C ALA A 89 -12.90 10.13 -21.87
N LEU A 90 -13.48 11.32 -22.09
CA LEU A 90 -12.89 12.58 -21.66
C LEU A 90 -12.79 12.67 -20.13
N LEU A 91 -13.81 12.18 -19.41
CA LEU A 91 -13.81 12.13 -17.94
C LEU A 91 -12.73 11.17 -17.43
N ILE A 92 -12.62 9.98 -18.01
CA ILE A 92 -11.59 8.99 -17.66
C ILE A 92 -10.18 9.55 -17.95
N LEU A 93 -9.96 10.13 -19.13
CA LEU A 93 -8.68 10.73 -19.50
C LEU A 93 -8.34 11.94 -18.62
N GLY A 94 -9.32 12.78 -18.32
CA GLY A 94 -9.17 13.94 -17.43
C GLY A 94 -8.83 13.53 -16.00
N GLU A 95 -9.49 12.49 -15.47
CA GLU A 95 -9.17 11.92 -14.16
C GLU A 95 -7.78 11.29 -14.17
N THR A 96 -7.40 10.58 -15.24
CA THR A 96 -6.07 9.95 -15.37
C THR A 96 -4.96 10.99 -15.40
N TRP A 97 -5.16 12.08 -16.15
CA TRP A 97 -4.20 13.18 -16.23
C TRP A 97 -4.05 13.92 -14.90
N ARG A 98 -5.16 14.15 -14.18
CA ARG A 98 -5.16 14.76 -12.85
C ARG A 98 -4.58 13.84 -11.77
N SER A 99 -4.89 12.54 -11.84
CA SER A 99 -4.46 11.52 -10.88
C SER A 99 -2.96 11.21 -10.99
N SER A 100 -2.42 11.20 -12.22
CA SER A 100 -1.00 10.96 -12.48
C SER A 100 -0.09 11.95 -11.72
N ARG A 101 -0.48 13.22 -11.60
CA ARG A 101 0.29 14.23 -10.85
C ARG A 101 0.24 14.03 -9.33
N SER A 102 -0.78 13.36 -8.80
CA SER A 102 -0.87 13.01 -7.37
C SER A 102 -0.18 11.69 -7.04
N GLN A 103 -0.09 10.77 -8.00
CA GLN A 103 0.58 9.48 -7.82
C GLN A 103 2.11 9.62 -7.73
N SER A 104 2.73 10.53 -8.49
CA SER A 104 4.18 10.78 -8.40
C SER A 104 4.59 11.13 -6.97
N LYS A 105 3.95 12.12 -6.34
CA LYS A 105 4.26 12.53 -4.97
C LYS A 105 4.11 11.41 -3.94
N ARG A 106 3.15 10.51 -4.15
CA ARG A 106 2.94 9.35 -3.26
C ARG A 106 4.03 8.30 -3.48
N ARG A 107 4.50 8.12 -4.71
CA ARG A 107 5.60 7.21 -5.03
C ARG A 107 6.92 7.74 -4.46
N ASP A 108 7.20 9.02 -4.70
CA ASP A 108 8.38 9.71 -4.17
C ASP A 108 8.42 9.58 -2.63
N ASN A 109 7.29 9.82 -1.94
CA ASN A 109 7.23 9.67 -0.48
C ASN A 109 7.37 8.23 0.03
N ILE A 110 6.95 7.23 -0.75
CA ILE A 110 7.15 5.82 -0.40
C ILE A 110 8.61 5.44 -0.59
N ASP A 111 9.24 5.93 -1.66
CA ASP A 111 10.66 5.70 -1.94
C ASP A 111 11.52 6.33 -0.83
N ASP A 112 11.20 7.56 -0.39
CA ASP A 112 11.86 8.21 0.76
C ASP A 112 11.73 7.38 2.06
N GLN A 113 10.55 6.82 2.32
CA GLN A 113 10.33 5.97 3.51
C GLN A 113 11.10 4.64 3.42
N LEU A 114 11.25 4.07 2.23
CA LEU A 114 12.02 2.84 2.03
C LEU A 114 13.52 3.08 2.26
N GLU A 115 14.05 4.21 1.80
CA GLU A 115 15.44 4.62 2.04
C GLU A 115 15.69 4.80 3.55
N GLU A 116 14.81 5.51 4.26
CA GLU A 116 14.93 5.72 5.71
C GLU A 116 14.85 4.40 6.50
N LEU A 117 13.97 3.47 6.10
CA LEU A 117 13.90 2.16 6.72
C LEU A 117 15.16 1.33 6.47
N ALA A 118 15.71 1.39 5.26
CA ALA A 118 16.94 0.68 4.91
C ALA A 118 18.14 1.22 5.73
N GLU A 119 18.23 2.53 5.91
CA GLU A 119 19.25 3.17 6.75
C GLU A 119 19.14 2.71 8.21
N LYS A 120 17.93 2.70 8.78
CA LYS A 120 17.70 2.21 10.15
C LYS A 120 18.04 0.72 10.31
N LEU A 121 17.74 -0.10 9.32
CA LEU A 121 18.11 -1.53 9.35
C LEU A 121 19.63 -1.71 9.29
N SER A 122 20.33 -0.93 8.45
CA SER A 122 21.79 -0.95 8.40
C SER A 122 22.38 -0.52 9.74
N GLU A 123 21.91 0.59 10.32
CA GLU A 123 22.36 1.08 11.61
C GLU A 123 22.13 0.05 12.72
N LEU A 124 20.95 -0.56 12.76
CA LEU A 124 20.62 -1.55 13.77
C LEU A 124 21.47 -2.82 13.61
N THR A 125 21.73 -3.25 12.38
CA THR A 125 22.61 -4.39 12.08
C THR A 125 24.03 -4.11 12.60
N THR A 126 24.58 -2.94 12.30
CA THR A 126 25.91 -2.54 12.80
C THR A 126 25.95 -2.50 14.33
N ARG A 127 24.90 -1.99 14.99
CA ARG A 127 24.81 -2.00 16.46
C ARG A 127 24.78 -3.43 17.01
N VAL A 128 24.03 -4.34 16.37
CA VAL A 128 23.98 -5.75 16.77
C VAL A 128 25.34 -6.41 16.60
N GLU A 129 26.02 -6.21 15.46
CA GLU A 129 27.38 -6.75 15.22
C GLU A 129 28.39 -6.23 16.24
N THR A 130 28.34 -4.93 16.56
CA THR A 130 29.23 -4.32 17.55
C THR A 130 29.02 -4.95 18.92
N VAL A 131 27.76 -5.08 19.36
CA VAL A 131 27.42 -5.68 20.64
C VAL A 131 27.80 -7.16 20.68
N ALA A 132 27.54 -7.91 19.59
CA ALA A 132 27.92 -9.31 19.48
C ALA A 132 29.45 -9.49 19.61
N GLY A 133 30.24 -8.65 18.93
CA GLY A 133 31.70 -8.67 19.03
C GLY A 133 32.22 -8.35 20.44
N GLU A 134 31.60 -7.38 21.14
CA GLU A 134 31.95 -7.08 22.54
C GLU A 134 31.68 -8.27 23.47
N TYR A 135 30.57 -8.97 23.28
CA TYR A 135 30.28 -10.18 24.05
C TYR A 135 31.29 -11.28 23.76
N GLU A 136 31.57 -11.57 22.49
CA GLU A 136 32.55 -12.59 22.11
C GLU A 136 33.93 -12.33 22.72
N GLY A 137 34.42 -11.09 22.67
CA GLY A 137 35.69 -10.71 23.30
C GLY A 137 35.71 -10.93 24.82
N ARG A 138 34.63 -10.55 25.52
CA ARG A 138 34.52 -10.80 26.97
C ARG A 138 34.48 -12.29 27.31
N TRP A 139 33.78 -13.08 26.51
CA TRP A 139 33.71 -14.53 26.69
C TRP A 139 35.07 -15.20 26.46
N GLU A 140 35.85 -14.71 25.50
CA GLU A 140 37.23 -15.19 25.29
C GLU A 140 38.13 -14.86 26.48
N GLU A 141 38.08 -13.63 27.00
CA GLU A 141 38.84 -13.25 28.20
C GLU A 141 38.46 -14.12 29.41
N GLU A 142 37.16 -14.35 29.61
CA GLU A 142 36.67 -15.15 30.73
C GLU A 142 37.06 -16.63 30.60
N ARG A 143 37.05 -17.17 29.38
CA ARG A 143 37.56 -18.52 29.09
C ARG A 143 39.07 -18.63 29.32
N ILE A 144 39.86 -17.67 28.82
CA ILE A 144 41.31 -17.67 29.02
C ILE A 144 41.65 -17.63 30.51
N ARG A 145 40.98 -16.75 31.28
CA ARG A 145 41.17 -16.71 32.73
C ARG A 145 40.78 -18.01 33.40
N ASN A 146 39.68 -18.64 32.99
CA ASN A 146 39.26 -19.92 33.54
C ASN A 146 40.28 -21.03 33.24
N ASP A 147 40.81 -21.09 32.02
CA ASP A 147 41.85 -22.05 31.63
C ASP A 147 43.17 -21.82 32.40
N GLU A 148 43.55 -20.56 32.65
CA GLU A 148 44.69 -20.22 33.51
C GLU A 148 44.47 -20.68 34.96
N LEU A 149 43.29 -20.42 35.52
CA LEU A 149 42.92 -20.89 36.86
C LEU A 149 42.96 -22.41 36.94
N ALA A 150 42.44 -23.12 35.93
CA ALA A 150 42.48 -24.58 35.85
C ALA A 150 43.92 -25.11 35.82
N ARG A 151 44.81 -24.47 35.05
CA ARG A 151 46.23 -24.85 34.99
C ARG A 151 46.98 -24.60 36.29
N ILE A 152 46.68 -23.50 36.98
CA ILE A 152 47.24 -23.23 38.32
C ILE A 152 46.74 -24.28 39.31
N LEU A 153 45.44 -24.60 39.29
CA LEU A 153 44.84 -25.62 40.14
C LEU A 153 45.51 -26.99 39.90
N GLU A 154 45.68 -27.38 38.64
CA GLU A 154 46.36 -28.63 38.27
C GLU A 154 47.78 -28.69 38.84
N ARG A 155 48.56 -27.60 38.71
CA ARG A 155 49.91 -27.51 39.27
C ARG A 155 49.93 -27.57 40.80
N VAL A 156 49.00 -26.88 41.46
CA VAL A 156 48.88 -26.92 42.93
C VAL A 156 48.51 -28.31 43.41
N VAL A 157 47.57 -28.98 42.73
CA VAL A 157 47.16 -30.36 43.02
C VAL A 157 48.32 -31.33 42.82
N GLU A 158 49.10 -31.21 41.74
CA GLU A 158 50.28 -32.05 41.52
C GLU A 158 51.34 -31.88 42.62
N ILE A 159 51.61 -30.64 43.04
CA ILE A 159 52.55 -30.34 44.12
C ILE A 159 52.01 -30.85 45.47
N GLY A 160 50.72 -30.65 45.76
CA GLY A 160 50.07 -31.11 46.97
C GLY A 160 50.06 -32.64 47.07
N LEU A 161 49.69 -33.34 46.01
CA LEU A 161 49.70 -34.80 45.94
C LEU A 161 51.11 -35.38 46.12
N ARG A 162 52.14 -34.76 45.52
CA ARG A 162 53.55 -35.15 45.77
C ARG A 162 54.05 -34.77 47.17
N GLY A 163 53.48 -33.73 47.78
CA GLY A 163 53.82 -33.21 49.11
C GLY A 163 53.04 -33.82 50.28
N GLY A 164 52.26 -34.89 50.06
CA GLY A 164 51.56 -35.62 51.12
C GLY A 164 50.14 -35.15 51.43
N TRP A 165 49.49 -34.37 50.56
CA TRP A 165 48.13 -33.86 50.79
C TRP A 165 47.04 -34.95 50.76
N SER A 166 47.37 -36.18 50.36
CA SER A 166 46.48 -37.34 50.49
C SER A 166 46.24 -37.76 51.95
N GLU A 167 47.07 -37.32 52.90
CA GLU A 167 46.94 -37.67 54.32
C GLU A 167 45.95 -36.76 55.08
N PHE A 168 45.48 -35.67 54.46
CA PHE A 168 44.57 -34.68 55.06
C PHE A 168 43.08 -34.95 54.79
N GLU A 169 42.73 -36.01 54.05
CA GLU A 169 41.35 -36.38 53.68
C GLU A 169 40.41 -36.51 54.90
N ASP A 170 40.93 -36.85 56.08
CA ASP A 170 40.16 -37.06 57.31
C ASP A 170 39.98 -35.79 58.19
N THR A 171 40.42 -34.61 57.73
CA THR A 171 40.26 -33.35 58.47
C THR A 171 39.27 -32.40 57.78
N PRO A 172 38.16 -31.99 58.43
CA PRO A 172 37.16 -31.13 57.79
C PRO A 172 37.72 -29.72 57.58
N LEU A 173 38.02 -29.38 56.33
CA LEU A 173 38.49 -28.04 55.93
C LEU A 173 37.35 -27.01 56.06
N GLN A 174 37.59 -25.93 56.81
CA GLN A 174 36.69 -24.79 56.85
C GLN A 174 36.97 -23.85 55.67
N LEU A 175 36.04 -23.80 54.72
CA LEU A 175 36.11 -22.87 53.59
C LEU A 175 35.80 -21.43 54.06
N PRO A 176 36.68 -20.45 53.82
CA PRO A 176 36.34 -19.05 54.08
C PRO A 176 35.23 -18.61 53.12
N ARG A 177 34.14 -18.07 53.67
CA ARG A 177 32.97 -17.62 52.91
C ARG A 177 33.32 -16.38 52.09
N ILE A 178 33.62 -16.56 50.82
CA ILE A 178 33.84 -15.48 49.86
C ILE A 178 32.48 -14.78 49.62
N GLN A 179 32.37 -13.51 49.99
CA GLN A 179 31.22 -12.67 49.70
C GLN A 179 31.39 -12.11 48.28
N LEU A 180 30.70 -12.72 47.31
CA LEU A 180 30.57 -12.12 45.98
C LEU A 180 29.80 -10.80 46.12
N ALA A 181 30.37 -9.71 45.64
CA ALA A 181 29.66 -8.45 45.52
C ALA A 181 28.40 -8.67 44.65
N PRO A 182 27.25 -8.06 44.98
CA PRO A 182 26.03 -8.25 44.21
C PRO A 182 26.25 -7.74 42.78
N PRO A 183 25.71 -8.43 41.75
CA PRO A 183 25.84 -7.98 40.38
C PRO A 183 25.18 -6.61 40.22
N PRO A 184 25.74 -5.71 39.37
CA PRO A 184 25.14 -4.41 39.12
C PRO A 184 23.74 -4.60 38.54
N SER A 185 22.75 -4.01 39.19
CA SER A 185 21.36 -4.03 38.76
C SER A 185 21.24 -3.40 37.38
N HIS A 186 20.90 -4.19 36.36
CA HIS A 186 20.41 -3.68 35.09
C HIS A 186 19.19 -2.80 35.37
N GLN A 187 19.33 -1.49 35.18
CA GLN A 187 18.23 -0.54 35.21
C GLN A 187 17.27 -0.93 34.09
N ARG A 188 16.17 -1.57 34.48
CA ARG A 188 15.00 -1.75 33.62
C ARG A 188 14.52 -0.36 33.23
N LEU A 189 14.72 0.01 31.97
CA LEU A 189 14.02 1.12 31.34
C LEU A 189 12.56 0.68 31.12
N ASP A 190 11.78 0.62 32.20
CA ASP A 190 10.33 0.58 32.14
C ASP A 190 9.85 2.00 31.84
N ARG A 191 9.99 2.44 30.58
CA ARG A 191 9.26 3.60 30.08
C ARG A 191 7.86 3.16 29.69
N ALA A 192 6.95 3.25 30.65
CA ALA A 192 5.51 3.10 30.43
C ALA A 192 4.98 4.18 29.45
N PRO A 193 3.92 3.86 28.68
CA PRO A 193 3.34 4.79 27.72
C PRO A 193 2.55 5.90 28.42
N ASP A 194 2.79 7.15 28.01
CA ASP A 194 2.02 8.32 28.43
C ASP A 194 0.53 8.11 28.15
N SER A 195 -0.27 8.06 29.22
CA SER A 195 -1.72 8.27 29.17
C SER A 195 -2.01 9.71 29.58
N PRO A 196 -2.92 10.43 28.90
CA PRO A 196 -3.13 11.87 29.11
C PRO A 196 -3.88 12.15 30.42
N PRO A 197 -3.71 13.35 31.02
CA PRO A 197 -4.29 13.68 32.31
C PRO A 197 -5.77 14.05 32.19
N GLY A 198 -6.58 13.55 33.11
CA GLY A 198 -7.96 14.00 33.33
C GLY A 198 -8.21 14.23 34.80
N GLU A 199 -8.41 15.49 35.17
CA GLU A 199 -9.17 16.05 36.30
C GLU A 199 -9.07 17.59 36.16
N ALA A 200 -10.11 18.43 36.30
CA ALA A 200 -11.41 18.28 36.91
C ALA A 200 -12.40 19.37 36.41
N SER A 201 -13.68 19.14 36.71
CA SER A 201 -14.78 20.11 36.89
C SER A 201 -15.18 21.04 35.73
N ASP A 202 -16.43 20.95 35.25
CA ASP A 202 -17.52 21.81 35.76
C ASP A 202 -18.89 21.47 35.12
N SER A 203 -19.93 21.59 35.94
CA SER A 203 -21.32 22.00 35.62
C SER A 203 -22.11 21.40 34.44
N LYS A 204 -23.21 20.72 34.82
CA LYS A 204 -24.61 20.99 34.39
C LYS A 204 -24.87 21.27 32.90
N ASP A 205 -25.61 20.38 32.24
CA ASP A 205 -27.05 20.58 31.97
C ASP A 205 -27.57 19.48 31.03
N LEU A 206 -28.59 18.76 31.49
CA LEU A 206 -29.48 17.94 30.66
C LEU A 206 -30.65 18.82 30.21
N PRO A 207 -31.20 18.59 29.01
CA PRO A 207 -32.63 18.28 28.96
C PRO A 207 -32.95 17.06 28.08
N PRO A 208 -34.17 16.51 28.20
CA PRO A 208 -34.41 15.08 28.06
C PRO A 208 -34.89 14.68 26.65
N SER A 209 -34.51 13.47 26.22
CA SER A 209 -35.27 12.70 25.24
C SER A 209 -36.26 11.81 25.99
N SER A 210 -37.56 12.11 25.85
CA SER A 210 -38.64 11.21 26.18
C SER A 210 -38.71 10.08 25.16
N ASP A 211 -38.68 8.83 25.65
CA ASP A 211 -39.10 7.65 24.92
C ASP A 211 -40.61 7.70 24.65
N THR A 212 -40.98 7.53 23.38
CA THR A 212 -42.11 6.73 22.88
C THR A 212 -41.80 6.27 21.47
#